data_AF-Q939I6-F1
#
_entry.id   AF-Q939I6-F1
#
_cell.length_a   1.000
_cell.length_b   1.000
_cell.length_c   1.000
_cell.angle_alpha   90.00
_cell.angle_beta   90.00
_cell.angle_gamma   90.00
#
_symmetry.space_group_name_H-M   'P 1'
#
loop_
_entity.id
_entity.type
_entity.pdbx_description
1 polymer ?
#
loop_
_entity_poly.entity_id
_entity_poly.type
_entity_poly.pdbx_seq_one_letter_code
_entity_poly.pdbx_strand_id
1 'polypeptide(L)' 'VERLSDGVPKHPWKALCTKLLCSALTKAELPESVATKKAKKYAQEAEFWQHVESKMYFVMITGDSMKTLVTVFAVK' A
#
# COMPACT_ATOMS: atom_id res chain seq x y z
N VAL A 1 7.14 -14.10 8.26
CA VAL A 1 6.04 -13.60 9.12
C VAL A 1 5.22 -14.79 9.57
N GLU A 2 5.08 -15.01 10.87
CA GLU A 2 4.20 -16.09 11.38
C GLU A 2 2.75 -15.84 10.98
N ARG A 3 2.04 -16.90 10.62
CA ARG A 3 0.64 -16.87 10.18
C ARG A 3 -0.22 -17.82 11.01
N LEU A 4 -1.50 -17.51 11.09
CA LEU A 4 -2.56 -18.39 11.57
C LEU A 4 -2.85 -19.47 10.51
N SER A 5 -3.64 -20.47 10.88
CA SER A 5 -4.01 -21.61 10.01
C SER A 5 -4.77 -21.17 8.76
N ASP A 6 -5.48 -20.04 8.80
CA ASP A 6 -6.18 -19.41 7.68
C ASP A 6 -5.27 -18.53 6.80
N GLY A 7 -3.97 -18.46 7.12
CA GLY A 7 -2.98 -17.66 6.41
C GLY A 7 -2.92 -16.19 6.85
N VAL A 8 -3.76 -15.73 7.78
CA VAL A 8 -3.70 -14.36 8.31
C VAL A 8 -2.41 -14.17 9.13
N PRO A 9 -1.66 -13.06 8.98
CA PRO A 9 -0.49 -12.82 9.82
C PRO A 9 -0.86 -12.80 11.31
N LYS A 10 -0.12 -13.55 12.15
CA LYS A 10 -0.32 -13.50 13.62
C LYS A 10 -0.08 -12.11 14.20
N HIS A 11 0.77 -11.32 13.54
CA HIS A 11 1.08 -9.94 13.90
C HIS A 11 0.88 -9.01 12.69
N PRO A 12 -0.37 -8.60 12.40
CA PRO A 12 -0.70 -7.85 11.18
C PRO A 12 0.05 -6.52 11.06
N TRP A 13 0.19 -5.78 12.16
CA TRP A 13 0.92 -4.51 12.17
C TRP A 13 2.40 -4.70 11.83
N LYS A 14 3.06 -5.67 12.49
CA LYS A 14 4.46 -6.01 12.20
C LYS A 14 4.64 -6.43 10.74
N ALA A 15 3.72 -7.24 10.22
CA ALA A 15 3.74 -7.68 8.82
C ALA A 15 3.59 -6.50 7.84
N LEU A 16 2.72 -5.53 8.14
CA LEU A 16 2.57 -4.32 7.36
C LEU A 16 3.86 -3.49 7.37
N CYS A 17 4.41 -3.20 8.55
CA CYS A 17 5.65 -2.42 8.67
C CYS A 17 6.81 -3.09 7.92
N THR A 18 6.96 -4.42 8.03
CA THR A 18 7.99 -5.16 7.28
C THR A 18 7.86 -4.96 5.77
N LYS A 19 6.64 -4.92 5.23
CA LYS A 19 6.43 -4.69 3.78
C LYS A 19 6.71 -3.26 3.37
N LEU A 20 6.30 -2.28 4.18
CA LEU A 20 6.54 -0.85 3.91
C LEU A 20 8.03 -0.49 3.96
N LEU A 21 8.79 -1.16 4.81
CA LEU A 21 10.23 -0.97 4.96
C LEU A 21 11.06 -1.89 4.06
N CYS A 22 10.42 -2.68 3.19
CA CYS A 22 11.11 -3.57 2.28
C CYS A 22 11.71 -2.78 1.12
N SER A 23 12.98 -3.06 0.78
CA SER A 23 13.66 -2.45 -0.37
C SER A 23 13.05 -2.84 -1.72
N ALA A 24 12.27 -3.92 -1.77
CA ALA A 24 11.52 -4.34 -2.97
C ALA A 24 10.22 -3.55 -3.19
N LEU A 25 9.89 -2.60 -2.31
CA LEU A 25 8.76 -1.70 -2.51
C LEU A 25 9.07 -0.73 -3.66
N THR A 26 8.26 -0.78 -4.70
CA THR A 26 8.46 0.00 -5.93
C THR A 26 7.28 0.91 -6.18
N LYS A 27 7.50 2.07 -6.83
CA LYS A 27 6.38 2.88 -7.34
C LYS A 27 5.66 2.08 -8.43
N ALA A 28 4.34 2.18 -8.43
CA ALA A 28 3.49 1.51 -9.39
C ALA A 28 2.53 2.51 -10.01
N GLU A 29 2.13 2.24 -11.25
CA GLU A 29 1.01 2.93 -11.88
C GLU A 29 -0.23 2.07 -11.69
N LEU A 30 -1.28 2.68 -11.14
CA LEU A 30 -2.60 2.06 -11.12
C LEU A 30 -3.40 2.50 -12.33
N PRO A 31 -4.40 1.71 -12.76
CA PRO A 31 -5.34 2.15 -13.78
C PRO A 31 -5.90 3.54 -13.43
N GLU A 32 -5.95 4.42 -14.42
CA GLU A 32 -6.33 5.83 -14.25
C GLU A 32 -7.63 5.99 -13.46
N SER A 33 -8.63 5.16 -13.75
CA SER A 33 -9.90 5.16 -13.02
C SER A 33 -9.78 4.98 -11.49
N VAL A 34 -8.79 4.23 -11.02
CA VAL A 34 -8.50 4.04 -9.59
C VAL A 34 -7.75 5.25 -9.05
N ALA A 35 -6.76 5.75 -9.80
CA ALA A 35 -5.99 6.94 -9.44
C ALA A 35 -6.91 8.17 -9.28
N THR A 36 -7.79 8.43 -10.25
CA THR A 36 -8.75 9.55 -10.22
C THR A 36 -9.71 9.42 -9.03
N LYS A 37 -10.24 8.22 -8.76
CA LYS A 37 -11.13 7.99 -7.61
C LYS A 37 -10.42 8.28 -6.28
N LYS A 38 -9.16 7.90 -6.16
CA LYS A 38 -8.35 8.13 -4.95
C LYS A 38 -7.98 9.60 -4.82
N ALA A 39 -7.52 10.25 -5.87
CA ALA A 39 -7.23 11.68 -5.88
C ALA A 39 -8.47 12.51 -5.50
N LYS A 40 -9.65 12.18 -6.05
CA LYS A 40 -10.92 12.83 -5.67
C LYS A 40 -11.29 12.60 -4.20
N LYS A 41 -11.08 11.39 -3.68
CA LYS A 41 -11.41 11.06 -2.28
C LYS A 41 -10.57 11.86 -1.29
N TYR A 42 -9.30 12.08 -1.62
CA TYR A 42 -8.34 12.67 -0.69
C TYR A 42 -7.98 14.13 -1.03
N ALA A 43 -8.51 14.68 -2.12
CA ALA A 43 -8.25 16.04 -2.61
C ALA A 43 -6.76 16.38 -2.83
N GLN A 44 -5.90 15.37 -2.96
CA GLN A 44 -4.46 15.47 -3.14
C GLN A 44 -3.99 14.37 -4.10
N GLU A 45 -2.85 14.60 -4.75
CA GLU A 45 -2.23 13.58 -5.60
C GLU A 45 -1.76 12.41 -4.74
N ALA A 46 -2.13 11.19 -5.14
CA ALA A 46 -1.78 9.98 -4.44
C ALA A 46 -0.63 9.26 -5.15
N GLU A 47 0.40 8.91 -4.40
CA GLU A 47 1.43 7.98 -4.87
C GLU A 47 0.98 6.54 -4.65
N PHE A 48 1.24 5.69 -5.62
CA PHE A 48 0.97 4.26 -5.55
C PHE A 48 2.27 3.49 -5.48
N TRP A 49 2.35 2.60 -4.50
CA TRP A 49 3.50 1.74 -4.26
C TRP A 49 3.05 0.29 -4.23
N GLN A 50 3.90 -0.62 -4.69
CA GLN A 50 3.60 -2.04 -4.79
C GLN A 50 4.74 -2.87 -4.22
N HIS A 51 4.36 -3.93 -3.50
CA HIS A 51 5.27 -5.03 -3.20
C HIS A 51 4.91 -6.22 -4.10
N VAL A 52 5.64 -6.34 -5.22
CA VAL A 52 5.31 -7.21 -6.36
C VAL A 52 5.01 -8.65 -5.94
N GLU A 53 5.88 -9.27 -5.14
CA GLU A 53 5.72 -10.66 -4.70
C GLU A 53 4.41 -10.91 -3.94
N SER A 54 3.93 -9.89 -3.23
CA SER A 54 2.73 -10.02 -2.41
C SER A 54 1.47 -9.46 -3.06
N LYS A 55 1.59 -8.92 -4.29
CA LYS A 55 0.52 -8.27 -5.06
C LYS A 55 -0.27 -7.22 -4.26
N MET A 56 0.37 -6.62 -3.26
CA MET A 56 -0.22 -5.58 -2.42
C MET A 56 0.17 -4.21 -2.94
N TYR A 57 -0.84 -3.35 -3.00
CA TYR A 57 -0.73 -1.94 -3.32
C TYR A 57 -0.93 -1.09 -2.08
N PHE A 58 -0.14 -0.03 -1.99
CA PHE A 58 -0.12 0.95 -0.92
C PHE A 58 -0.38 2.32 -1.55
N VAL A 59 -1.45 2.97 -1.09
CA VAL A 59 -1.81 4.33 -1.52
C VAL A 59 -1.30 5.28 -0.47
N MET A 60 -0.38 6.15 -0.86
CA MET A 60 0.21 7.16 0.00
C MET A 60 -0.15 8.56 -0.49
N ILE A 61 -0.36 9.47 0.44
CA ILE A 61 -0.49 10.90 0.13
C ILE A 61 0.76 11.59 0.64
N THR A 62 1.35 12.42 -0.19
CA THR A 62 2.46 13.30 0.16
C THR A 62 1.93 14.59 0.77
N GLY A 63 2.24 14.82 2.06
CA GLY A 63 2.25 16.14 2.66
C GLY A 63 3.67 16.73 2.65
N ASP A 64 3.84 17.92 3.25
CA ASP A 64 5.07 18.70 3.16
C ASP A 64 6.34 17.93 3.56
N SER A 65 6.29 17.16 4.64
CA SER A 65 7.46 16.41 5.16
C SER A 65 7.19 14.93 5.44
N MET A 66 5.94 14.48 5.25
CA MET A 66 5.52 13.12 5.58
C MET A 66 4.66 12.52 4.48
N LYS A 67 4.81 11.21 4.30
CA LYS A 67 3.88 10.40 3.50
C LYS A 67 2.92 9.69 4.42
N THR A 68 1.62 9.83 4.15
CA THR A 68 0.56 9.17 4.93
C THR A 68 0.00 8.00 4.13
N LEU A 69 0.07 6.79 4.69
CA LEU A 69 -0.56 5.61 4.12
C LEU A 69 -2.07 5.65 4.36
N VAL A 70 -2.87 5.73 3.29
CA VAL A 70 -4.34 5.91 3.38
C VAL A 70 -5.15 4.72 2.89
N THR A 71 -4.53 3.78 2.15
CA THR A 71 -5.18 2.54 1.74
C THR A 71 -4.14 1.46 1.51
N VAL A 72 -4.42 0.24 1.94
CA VAL A 72 -3.71 -0.98 1.52
C VAL A 72 -4.72 -1.94 0.91
N PHE A 73 -4.42 -2.51 -0.24
CA PHE A 73 -5.27 -3.54 -0.84
C PHE A 73 -4.43 -4.53 -1.64
N ALA A 74 -4.95 -5.75 -1.81
CA ALA A 74 -4.38 -6.74 -2.71
C ALA A 74 -5.25 -6.84 -3.97
N VAL A 75 -4.62 -6.99 -5.12
CA VAL A 75 -5.32 -7.39 -6.35
C VAL A 75 -5.38 -8.92 -6.35
N LYS A 76 -6.58 -9.47 -6.55
CA LYS A 76 -6.77 -10.92 -6.69
C LYS A 76 -6.15 -11.40 -7.99
#